data_AF-A0A1X3CHF3-F1
#
_entry.id   AF-A0A1X3CHF3-F1
#
_cell.length_a   1.000
_cell.length_b   1.000
_cell.length_c   1.000
_cell.angle_alpha   90.00
_cell.angle_beta   90.00
_cell.angle_gamma   90.00
#
_symmetry.space_group_name_H-M   'P 1'
#
loop_
_entity.id
_entity.type
_entity.pdbx_description
1 polymer ?
#
loop_
_entity_poly.entity_id
_entity_poly.type
_entity_poly.pdbx_seq_one_letter_code
_entity_poly.pdbx_strand_id
1 'polypeptide(L)'
;MNKTLCLALAALLGLAACSAERVSLFPSYKLKVIQGNHLDARAVASLQPGMSRDQVQLMLGTPLLRDPFHADRWDYTYNVARNGVVEDIRTLTLHFSNNQLVKAEGNAIEYAIQQLQAEEAAAQKAQQQ
;
A
#
# COMPACT_ATOMS: atom_id res chain seq x y z
N MET A 1 41.54 47.85 20.75
CA MET A 1 41.10 48.01 19.34
C MET A 1 40.96 46.64 18.67
N ASN A 2 40.20 45.74 19.30
CA ASN A 2 40.23 44.30 19.03
C ASN A 2 38.86 43.62 19.26
N LYS A 3 37.87 44.34 19.81
CA LYS A 3 36.50 43.84 20.02
C LYS A 3 35.70 43.76 18.71
N THR A 4 35.92 44.71 17.81
CA THR A 4 35.29 44.74 16.47
C THR A 4 35.81 43.62 15.56
N LEU A 5 37.11 43.30 15.66
CA LEU A 5 37.72 42.17 14.96
C LEU A 5 37.13 40.83 15.43
N CYS A 6 36.96 40.63 16.75
CA CYS A 6 36.35 39.41 17.29
C CYS A 6 34.88 39.26 16.86
N LEU A 7 34.12 40.36 16.83
CA LEU A 7 32.73 40.35 16.35
C LEU A 7 32.63 40.02 14.86
N ALA A 8 33.52 40.56 14.03
CA ALA A 8 33.56 40.26 12.60
C ALA A 8 33.92 38.79 12.32
N LEU A 9 34.89 38.24 13.07
CA LEU A 9 35.30 36.83 12.94
C LEU A 9 34.20 35.87 13.40
N ALA A 10 33.49 36.20 14.48
CA ALA A 10 32.35 35.41 14.95
C ALA A 10 31.19 35.42 13.93
N ALA A 11 30.94 36.56 13.29
CA ALA A 11 29.93 36.64 12.22
C ALA A 11 30.30 35.78 11.01
N LEU A 12 31.56 35.82 10.56
CA LEU A 12 32.05 35.00 9.45
C LEU A 12 31.95 33.48 9.73
N LEU A 13 32.27 33.04 10.95
CA LEU A 13 32.14 31.64 11.36
C LEU A 13 30.66 31.21 11.47
N GLY A 14 29.77 32.10 11.89
CA GLY A 14 28.33 31.86 11.93
C GLY A 14 27.72 31.63 10.55
N LEU A 15 28.16 32.38 9.53
CA LEU A 15 27.66 32.20 8.16
C LEU A 15 28.10 30.86 7.53
N ALA A 16 29.28 30.33 7.90
CA ALA A 16 29.75 29.01 7.42
C ALA A 16 29.02 27.82 8.09
N ALA A 17 28.30 28.04 9.20
CA ALA A 17 27.51 27.01 9.86
C ALA A 17 26.18 26.71 9.13
N CYS A 18 25.63 27.69 8.41
CA CYS A 18 24.36 27.59 7.67
C CYS A 18 24.52 27.21 6.18
N SER A 19 25.58 26.50 5.78
CA SER A 19 25.77 26.10 4.38
C SER A 19 24.77 25.01 3.96
N ALA A 20 23.99 25.27 2.92
CA ALA A 20 22.97 24.37 2.36
C ALA A 20 23.54 23.01 1.92
N GLU A 21 24.84 22.93 1.61
CA GLU A 21 25.52 21.66 1.28
C GLU A 21 25.57 20.68 2.45
N ARG A 22 25.54 21.15 3.71
CA ARG A 22 25.43 20.27 4.87
C ARG A 22 24.02 19.74 5.07
N VAL A 23 23.01 20.43 4.56
CA VAL A 23 21.62 19.95 4.55
C VAL A 23 21.42 18.84 3.51
N SER A 24 22.12 18.88 2.37
CA SER A 24 22.09 17.79 1.39
C SER A 24 22.81 16.50 1.82
N LEU A 25 23.62 16.56 2.89
CA LEU A 25 24.27 15.37 3.45
C LEU A 25 23.34 14.56 4.37
N PHE A 26 22.17 15.11 4.74
CA PHE A 26 21.17 14.33 5.46
C PHE A 26 20.56 13.28 4.52
N PRO A 27 20.49 12.00 4.94
CA PRO A 27 19.87 10.97 4.13
C PRO A 27 18.40 11.31 3.89
N SER A 28 18.05 11.53 2.62
CA SER A 28 16.69 11.76 2.19
C SER A 28 15.99 10.42 2.00
N TYR A 29 14.95 10.17 2.80
CA TYR A 29 14.14 8.97 2.69
C TYR A 29 12.81 9.31 2.01
N LYS A 30 12.53 8.65 0.90
CA LYS A 30 11.17 8.66 0.32
C LYS A 30 10.39 7.50 0.93
N LEU A 31 9.46 7.83 1.82
CA LEU A 31 8.50 6.85 2.30
C LEU A 31 7.56 6.47 1.15
N LYS A 32 7.53 5.18 0.80
CA LYS A 32 6.55 4.67 -0.16
C LYS A 32 5.18 4.68 0.50
N VAL A 33 4.37 5.69 0.18
CA VAL A 33 2.97 5.73 0.60
C VAL A 33 2.15 5.02 -0.46
N ILE A 34 1.46 3.95 -0.07
CA ILE A 34 0.48 3.30 -0.94
C ILE A 34 -0.79 4.17 -0.90
N GLN A 35 -1.17 4.75 -2.04
CA GLN A 35 -2.38 5.57 -2.16
C GLN A 35 -3.48 4.76 -2.85
N GLY A 36 -4.68 4.78 -2.27
CA GLY A 36 -5.88 4.13 -2.83
C GLY A 36 -6.16 2.73 -2.27
N ASN A 37 -6.93 1.95 -3.03
CA ASN A 37 -7.34 0.59 -2.66
C ASN A 37 -6.23 -0.41 -2.98
N HIS A 38 -5.34 -0.65 -2.00
CA HIS A 38 -4.36 -1.70 -2.12
C HIS A 38 -5.00 -3.08 -1.97
N LEU A 39 -4.59 -4.05 -2.78
CA LEU A 39 -5.03 -5.43 -2.64
C LEU A 39 -4.29 -6.10 -1.47
N ASP A 40 -5.01 -6.53 -0.44
CA ASP A 40 -4.47 -7.47 0.54
C ASP A 40 -4.63 -8.90 0.02
N ALA A 41 -3.54 -9.48 -0.47
CA ALA A 41 -3.51 -10.82 -1.04
C ALA A 41 -3.97 -11.89 -0.03
N ARG A 42 -3.67 -11.72 1.25
CA ARG A 42 -4.04 -12.69 2.29
C ARG A 42 -5.54 -12.63 2.57
N ALA A 43 -6.11 -11.44 2.65
CA ALA A 43 -7.55 -11.26 2.86
C ALA A 43 -8.39 -11.81 1.69
N VAL A 44 -7.91 -11.64 0.46
CA VAL A 44 -8.57 -12.20 -0.74
C VAL A 44 -8.46 -13.73 -0.75
N ALA A 45 -7.30 -14.28 -0.43
CA ALA A 45 -7.10 -15.74 -0.35
C ALA A 45 -7.88 -16.40 0.81
N SER A 46 -8.20 -15.65 1.87
CA SER A 46 -9.00 -16.16 2.99
C SER A 46 -10.51 -16.17 2.75
N LEU A 47 -10.99 -15.68 1.60
CA LEU A 47 -12.42 -15.72 1.27
C LEU A 47 -12.91 -17.17 1.17
N GLN A 48 -14.00 -17.47 1.87
CA GLN A 48 -14.62 -18.78 1.86
C GLN A 48 -16.12 -18.68 1.56
N PRO A 49 -16.69 -19.63 0.81
CA PRO A 49 -18.14 -19.74 0.68
C PRO A 49 -18.82 -19.85 2.05
N GLY A 50 -19.97 -19.22 2.19
CA GLY A 50 -20.75 -19.18 3.44
C GLY A 50 -20.44 -17.99 4.35
N MET A 51 -19.38 -17.21 4.09
CA MET A 51 -19.08 -16.00 4.86
C MET A 51 -20.21 -14.97 4.78
N SER A 52 -20.56 -14.33 5.89
CA SER A 52 -21.56 -13.26 5.89
C SER A 52 -21.00 -11.99 5.23
N ARG A 53 -21.90 -11.12 4.74
CA ARG A 53 -21.52 -9.81 4.20
C ARG A 53 -20.68 -8.97 5.17
N ASP A 54 -21.00 -9.03 6.46
CA ASP A 54 -20.28 -8.28 7.49
C ASP A 54 -18.86 -8.83 7.69
N GLN A 55 -18.68 -10.15 7.66
CA GLN A 55 -17.36 -10.77 7.72
C GLN A 55 -16.51 -10.38 6.52
N VAL A 56 -17.08 -10.44 5.31
CA VAL A 56 -16.41 -10.01 4.09
C VAL A 56 -16.02 -8.52 4.16
N GLN A 57 -16.95 -7.67 4.62
CA GLN A 57 -16.70 -6.24 4.77
C GLN A 57 -15.64 -5.93 5.84
N LEU A 58 -15.55 -6.72 6.90
CA LEU A 58 -14.52 -6.58 7.92
C LEU A 58 -13.13 -6.92 7.37
N MET A 59 -13.02 -7.91 6.48
CA MET A 59 -11.75 -8.32 5.88
C MET A 59 -11.30 -7.43 4.72
N LEU A 60 -12.21 -7.16 3.77
CA LEU A 60 -11.89 -6.46 2.52
C LEU A 60 -12.22 -4.97 2.56
N GLY A 61 -12.93 -4.53 3.59
CA GLY A 61 -13.50 -3.18 3.66
C GLY A 61 -14.81 -3.04 2.88
N THR A 62 -15.30 -1.80 2.84
CA THR A 62 -16.53 -1.44 2.12
C THR A 62 -16.23 -1.34 0.63
N PRO A 63 -17.03 -1.98 -0.25
CA PRO A 63 -16.86 -1.80 -1.69
C PRO A 63 -17.07 -0.33 -2.08
N LEU A 64 -16.32 0.15 -3.07
CA LEU A 64 -16.41 1.55 -3.53
C LEU A 64 -17.79 1.88 -4.10
N LEU A 65 -18.43 0.91 -4.73
CA LEU A 65 -19.74 1.03 -5.35
C LEU A 65 -20.62 -0.12 -4.86
N ARG A 66 -21.78 0.22 -4.29
CA ARG A 66 -22.90 -0.70 -4.12
C ARG A 66 -23.90 -0.39 -5.20
N ASP A 67 -24.06 -1.32 -6.15
CA ASP A 67 -25.08 -1.20 -7.18
C ASP A 67 -26.47 -1.38 -6.53
N PRO A 68 -27.36 -0.37 -6.56
CA PRO A 68 -28.69 -0.48 -6.00
C PRO A 68 -29.57 -1.50 -6.74
N PHE A 69 -29.24 -1.86 -7.98
CA PHE A 69 -29.98 -2.84 -8.78
C PHE A 69 -29.48 -4.28 -8.58
N HIS A 70 -28.26 -4.45 -8.07
CA HIS A 70 -27.65 -5.75 -7.81
C HIS A 70 -27.16 -5.83 -6.36
N ALA A 71 -28.09 -5.84 -5.41
CA ALA A 71 -27.77 -5.95 -3.98
C ALA A 71 -26.92 -7.20 -3.66
N ASP A 72 -27.06 -8.26 -4.45
CA ASP A 72 -26.36 -9.54 -4.31
C ASP A 72 -24.96 -9.60 -4.95
N ARG A 73 -24.47 -8.48 -5.51
CA ARG A 73 -23.15 -8.41 -6.12
C ARG A 73 -22.35 -7.24 -5.58
N TRP A 74 -21.14 -7.51 -5.10
CA TRP A 74 -20.19 -6.46 -4.72
C TRP A 74 -18.97 -6.49 -5.64
N ASP A 75 -18.60 -5.32 -6.16
CA ASP A 75 -17.42 -5.16 -6.99
C ASP A 75 -16.35 -4.33 -6.25
N TYR A 76 -15.15 -4.89 -6.17
CA TYR A 76 -13.96 -4.26 -5.62
C TYR A 76 -12.95 -4.02 -6.74
N THR A 77 -12.32 -2.85 -6.71
CA THR A 77 -11.27 -2.47 -7.66
C THR A 77 -10.04 -2.04 -6.87
N TYR A 78 -8.92 -2.67 -7.18
CA TYR A 78 -7.63 -2.51 -6.52
C TYR A 78 -6.59 -2.00 -7.49
N ASN A 79 -5.72 -1.11 -7.01
CA ASN A 79 -4.63 -0.56 -7.80
C ASN A 79 -3.34 -1.32 -7.48
N VAL A 80 -2.67 -1.81 -8.51
CA VAL A 80 -1.33 -2.38 -8.40
C VAL A 80 -0.34 -1.27 -8.75
N ALA A 81 0.33 -0.74 -7.72
CA ALA A 81 1.29 0.34 -7.87
C ALA A 81 2.72 -0.12 -7.58
N ARG A 82 3.63 0.16 -8.53
CA ARG A 82 5.07 -0.04 -8.37
C ARG A 82 5.75 1.31 -8.43
N ASN A 83 6.61 1.59 -7.45
CA ASN A 83 7.37 2.85 -7.37
C ASN A 83 6.50 4.13 -7.45
N GLY A 84 5.26 4.06 -6.97
CA GLY A 84 4.33 5.20 -6.96
C GLY A 84 3.57 5.42 -8.28
N VAL A 85 3.79 4.59 -9.28
CA VAL A 85 3.02 4.59 -10.54
C VAL A 85 2.04 3.42 -10.52
N VAL A 86 0.76 3.68 -10.81
CA VAL A 86 -0.24 2.63 -10.98
C VAL A 86 0.06 1.93 -12.30
N GLU A 87 0.51 0.68 -12.23
CA GLU A 87 0.83 -0.13 -13.40
C GLU A 87 -0.40 -0.88 -13.91
N ASP A 88 -1.26 -1.32 -13.01
CA ASP A 88 -2.38 -2.19 -13.35
C ASP A 88 -3.56 -2.07 -12.38
N ILE A 89 -4.74 -2.46 -12.84
CA ILE A 89 -5.99 -2.48 -12.06
C ILE A 89 -6.50 -3.91 -11.96
N ARG A 90 -6.79 -4.34 -10.74
CA ARG A 90 -7.34 -5.66 -10.43
C ARG A 90 -8.75 -5.55 -9.91
N THR A 91 -9.65 -6.39 -10.41
CA THR A 91 -11.07 -6.42 -10.06
C THR A 91 -11.41 -7.71 -9.34
N LEU A 92 -12.24 -7.61 -8.30
CA LEU A 92 -12.79 -8.73 -7.55
C LEU A 92 -14.31 -8.54 -7.47
N THR A 93 -15.06 -9.50 -7.97
CA THR A 93 -16.51 -9.53 -7.92
C THR A 93 -16.96 -10.65 -6.98
N LEU A 94 -17.77 -10.28 -6.00
CA LEU A 94 -18.32 -11.19 -5.01
C LEU A 94 -19.82 -11.31 -5.22
N HIS A 95 -20.31 -12.56 -5.30
CA HIS A 95 -21.72 -12.87 -5.40
C HIS A 95 -22.22 -13.41 -4.07
N PHE A 96 -23.38 -12.93 -3.65
CA PHE A 96 -24.04 -13.29 -2.41
C PHE A 96 -25.38 -13.95 -2.70
N SER A 97 -25.79 -14.86 -1.82
CA SER A 97 -27.13 -15.43 -1.78
C SER A 97 -27.52 -15.63 -0.34
N ASN A 98 -28.76 -15.28 0.05
CA ASN A 98 -29.23 -15.35 1.43
C ASN A 98 -28.26 -14.70 2.44
N ASN A 99 -27.66 -13.56 2.05
CA ASN A 99 -26.68 -12.81 2.84
C ASN A 99 -25.34 -13.52 3.10
N GLN A 100 -25.04 -14.58 2.35
CA GLN A 100 -23.79 -15.34 2.43
C GLN A 100 -23.04 -15.31 1.09
N LEU A 101 -21.71 -15.32 1.14
CA LEU A 101 -20.84 -15.39 -0.03
C LEU A 101 -20.99 -16.74 -0.71
N VAL A 102 -21.32 -16.76 -2.00
CA VAL A 102 -21.44 -18.01 -2.78
C VAL A 102 -20.35 -18.16 -3.83
N LYS A 103 -19.83 -17.05 -4.34
CA LYS A 103 -18.82 -17.06 -5.41
C LYS A 103 -17.96 -15.81 -5.34
N ALA A 104 -16.67 -15.97 -5.58
CA ALA A 104 -15.73 -14.90 -5.83
C ALA A 104 -15.09 -15.11 -7.22
N GLU A 105 -14.97 -14.05 -8.00
CA GLU A 105 -14.36 -14.08 -9.34
C GLU A 105 -13.59 -12.79 -9.65
N GLY A 106 -12.71 -12.84 -10.64
CA GLY A 106 -11.96 -11.67 -11.12
C GLY A 106 -10.45 -11.81 -10.93
N ASN A 107 -9.71 -11.03 -11.74
CA ASN A 107 -8.24 -11.13 -11.88
C ASN A 107 -7.44 -10.82 -10.60
N ALA A 108 -8.10 -10.29 -9.57
CA ALA A 108 -7.53 -10.03 -8.26
C ALA A 108 -7.20 -11.33 -7.50
N ILE A 109 -7.94 -12.41 -7.75
CA ILE A 109 -7.73 -13.70 -7.09
C ILE A 109 -6.44 -14.34 -7.57
N GLU A 110 -6.24 -14.41 -8.89
CA GLU A 110 -5.03 -14.97 -9.48
C GLU A 110 -3.81 -14.15 -9.07
N TYR A 111 -3.94 -12.81 -9.04
CA TYR A 111 -2.86 -11.94 -8.57
C TYR A 111 -2.53 -12.15 -7.09
N ALA A 112 -3.54 -12.34 -6.22
CA ALA A 112 -3.33 -12.63 -4.81
C ALA A 112 -2.55 -13.94 -4.60
N ILE A 113 -2.93 -15.00 -5.33
CA ILE A 113 -2.24 -16.30 -5.29
C ILE A 113 -0.77 -16.13 -5.73
N GLN A 114 -0.53 -15.39 -6.81
CA GLN A 114 0.83 -15.13 -7.31
C GLN A 114 1.68 -14.37 -6.28
N GLN A 115 1.11 -13.39 -5.57
CA GLN A 115 1.83 -12.67 -4.53
C GLN A 115 2.21 -13.55 -3.35
N LEU A 116 1.29 -14.39 -2.88
CA LEU A 116 1.56 -15.31 -1.77
C LEU A 116 2.63 -16.34 -2.14
N GLN A 117 2.57 -16.89 -3.35
CA GLN A 117 3.61 -17.80 -3.85
C GLN A 117 4.98 -17.13 -3.98
N ALA A 118 5.02 -15.87 -4.42
CA ALA A 118 6.25 -15.10 -4.51
C ALA A 118 6.85 -14.80 -3.13
N GLU A 119 6.01 -14.50 -2.13
CA GLU A 119 6.41 -14.32 -0.73
C GLU A 119 7.00 -15.61 -0.14
N GLU A 120 6.34 -16.75 -0.35
CA GLU A 120 6.82 -18.07 0.08
C GLU A 120 8.14 -18.45 -0.60
N ALA A 121 8.27 -18.24 -1.91
CA ALA A 121 9.50 -18.52 -2.64
C ALA A 121 10.67 -17.62 -2.19
N ALA A 122 10.40 -16.36 -1.85
CA ALA A 122 11.41 -15.45 -1.30
C ALA A 122 11.85 -15.89 0.10
N ALA A 123 10.90 -16.32 0.95
CA ALA A 123 11.20 -16.84 2.28
C ALA A 123 12.05 -18.12 2.24
N GLN A 124 11.75 -19.04 1.31
CA GLN A 124 12.54 -20.27 1.13
C GLN A 124 13.98 -19.99 0.70
N LYS A 125 14.18 -19.01 -0.21
CA LYS A 125 15.52 -18.60 -0.65
C LYS A 125 16.33 -17.97 0.49
N ALA A 126 15.69 -17.17 1.33
CA ALA A 126 16.33 -16.55 2.48
C ALA A 126 16.75 -17.57 3.57
N GLN A 127 16.07 -18.72 3.65
CA GLN A 127 16.43 -19.81 4.58
C GLN A 127 17.56 -20.72 4.05
N GLN A 128 17.84 -20.66 2.75
CA GLN A 128 18.90 -21.45 2.10
C GLN A 128 20.23 -20.70 1.98
N GLN A 129 20.28 -19.44 2.40
CA GLN A 129 21.48 -18.59 2.47
C GLN A 129 21.90 -18.40 3.92
#